data_AF-A0AAX6HDZ7-F1
#
_entry.id   AF-A0AAX6HDZ7-F1
#
_cell.length_a   1.000
_cell.length_b   1.000
_cell.length_c   1.000
_cell.angle_alpha   90.00
_cell.angle_beta   90.00
_cell.angle_gamma   90.00
#
_symmetry.space_group_name_H-M   'P 1'
#
loop_
_entity.id
_entity.type
_entity.pdbx_description
1 polymer ?
#
loop_
_entity_poly.entity_id
_entity_poly.type
_entity_poly.pdbx_seq_one_letter_code
_entity_poly.pdbx_strand_id
1 'polypeptide(L)' 'MKCSGCQGSGMKVSIRQLGPSMIQQIQHPCNEYKGTREAITDKDQHPQYKGEKVAQEKKVLEVVVEKGM' A
#
# COMPACT_ATOMS: atom_id res chain seq x y z
N MET A 1 4.29 4.91 -13.38
CA MET A 1 2.98 5.10 -14.05
C MET A 1 1.98 5.67 -13.05
N LYS A 2 1.11 6.62 -13.47
CA LYS A 2 0.06 7.20 -12.60
C LYS A 2 -1.08 6.21 -12.43
N CYS A 3 -1.69 6.19 -11.24
CA CYS A 3 -2.75 5.25 -10.90
C CYS A 3 -3.96 5.51 -11.78
N SER A 4 -4.48 4.51 -12.49
CA SER A 4 -5.74 4.69 -13.22
C SER A 4 -6.90 4.93 -12.26
N GLY A 5 -6.89 4.31 -11.07
CA GLY A 5 -7.95 4.43 -10.06
C GLY A 5 -7.94 5.71 -9.22
N CYS A 6 -6.78 6.33 -8.95
CA CYS A 6 -6.68 7.53 -8.12
C CYS A 6 -5.90 8.70 -8.75
N GLN A 7 -5.40 8.53 -9.99
CA GLN A 7 -4.60 9.51 -10.73
C GLN A 7 -3.39 10.08 -9.96
N GLY A 8 -2.90 9.36 -8.96
CA GLY A 8 -1.78 9.79 -8.11
C GLY A 8 -2.18 10.54 -6.84
N SER A 9 -3.48 10.71 -6.55
CA SER A 9 -3.96 11.33 -5.31
C SER A 9 -3.87 10.40 -4.08
N GLY A 10 -3.71 9.08 -4.29
CA GLY A 10 -3.69 8.09 -3.21
C GLY A 10 -5.07 7.74 -2.64
N MET A 11 -6.14 8.40 -3.10
CA MET A 11 -7.51 8.19 -2.62
C MET A 11 -8.47 8.04 -3.79
N LYS A 12 -9.43 7.13 -3.67
CA LYS A 12 -10.52 6.95 -4.64
C LYS A 12 -11.79 7.53 -4.04
N VAL A 13 -12.35 8.54 -4.69
CA VAL A 13 -13.63 9.13 -4.32
C VAL A 13 -14.73 8.44 -5.11
N SER A 14 -15.70 7.85 -4.42
CA SER A 14 -16.91 7.30 -5.03
C SER A 14 -18.12 8.07 -4.54
N ILE A 15 -19.04 8.40 -5.46
CA ILE A 15 -20.26 9.12 -5.15
C ILE A 15 -21.43 8.14 -5.28
N ARG A 16 -22.19 7.97 -4.20
CA ARG A 16 -23.44 7.18 -4.19
C ARG A 16 -24.62 8.11 -4.01
N GLN A 17 -25.60 8.03 -4.90
CA GLN A 17 -26.86 8.73 -4.72
C GLN A 17 -27.79 7.89 -3.82
N LEU A 18 -28.22 8.47 -2.70
CA LEU A 18 -29.09 7.81 -1.73
C LEU A 18 -30.57 8.15 -1.96
N GLY A 19 -30.85 9.26 -2.64
CA GLY A 19 -32.20 9.69 -2.99
C GLY A 19 -32.22 11.02 -3.73
N PRO A 20 -33.42 11.57 -3.99
CA PRO A 20 -33.56 12.93 -4.51
C PRO A 20 -32.85 13.91 -3.57
N SER A 21 -31.90 14.66 -4.10
CA SER A 21 -31.09 15.65 -3.36
C SER A 21 -30.12 15.11 -2.29
N MET A 22 -29.93 13.79 -2.17
CA MET A 22 -28.97 13.20 -1.23
C MET A 22 -27.88 12.41 -1.96
N ILE A 23 -26.65 12.91 -1.87
CA ILE A 23 -25.44 12.23 -2.34
C ILE A 23 -24.51 11.94 -1.17
N GLN A 24 -23.86 10.79 -1.22
CA GLN A 24 -22.83 10.37 -0.30
C GLN A 24 -21.49 10.30 -1.04
N GLN A 25 -20.52 11.08 -0.58
CA GLN A 25 -19.15 10.99 -1.07
C GLN A 25 -18.35 10.08 -0.13
N ILE A 26 -17.91 8.93 -0.64
CA ILE A 26 -17.13 7.96 0.13
C ILE A 26 -15.69 7.99 -0.40
N GLN A 27 -14.74 8.24 0.49
CA GLN A 27 -13.33 8.24 0.16
C GLN A 27 -12.70 6.92 0.64
N HIS A 28 -12.15 6.15 -0.29
CA HIS A 28 -11.42 4.92 0.01
C HIS A 28 -9.93 5.11 -0.27
N PRO A 29 -9.04 4.51 0.54
CA PRO A 29 -7.62 4.45 0.18
C PRO A 29 -7.45 3.72 -1.15
N CYS A 30 -6.51 4.19 -1.98
CA CYS A 30 -6.24 3.54 -3.26
C CYS A 30 -5.46 2.24 -3.04
N ASN A 31 -6.16 1.11 -3.14
CA ASN A 31 -5.58 -0.22 -2.97
C ASN A 31 -4.59 -0.61 -4.07
N GLU A 32 -4.70 -0.02 -5.26
CA GLU A 32 -3.79 -0.29 -6.39
C GLU A 32 -2.34 0.07 -6.06
N TYR A 33 -2.14 0.97 -5.09
CA TYR A 33 -0.85 1.60 -4.83
C TYR A 33 -0.26 1.11 -3.49
N LYS A 34 -1.05 0.43 -2.63
CA LYS A 34 -0.64 0.01 -1.27
C LYS A 34 0.17 1.10 -0.51
N GLY A 35 -0.12 2.39 -0.76
CA GLY A 35 0.60 3.54 -0.19
C GLY A 35 1.80 4.06 -1.01
N THR A 36 2.27 3.32 -2.00
CA THR A 36 3.32 3.73 -2.95
C THR A 36 2.71 4.56 -4.05
N ARG A 37 3.06 5.83 -4.25
CA ARG A 37 2.50 6.74 -5.29
C ARG A 37 2.71 6.29 -6.76
N GLU A 38 3.16 5.06 -7.00
CA GLU A 38 3.43 4.48 -8.31
C GLU A 38 2.99 3.02 -8.39
N ALA A 39 2.33 2.63 -9.48
CA ALA A 39 2.01 1.24 -9.79
C ALA A 39 3.29 0.58 -10.27
N ILE A 40 3.68 -0.50 -9.61
CA ILE A 40 4.80 -1.34 -10.02
C ILE A 40 4.21 -2.38 -10.98
N THR A 41 4.62 -2.32 -12.24
CA THR A 41 4.26 -3.33 -13.24
C THR A 41 4.73 -4.70 -12.76
N ASP A 42 4.00 -5.79 -13.03
CA ASP A 42 4.44 -7.15 -12.66
C ASP A 42 5.86 -7.48 -13.15
N LYS A 43 6.28 -6.90 -14.29
CA LYS A 43 7.63 -7.04 -14.82
C LYS A 43 8.71 -6.34 -14.00
N ASP A 44 8.35 -5.26 -13.32
CA ASP A 44 9.24 -4.45 -12.49
C ASP A 44 9.14 -4.84 -11.00
N GLN A 45 8.26 -5.78 -10.66
CA GLN A 45 8.19 -6.31 -9.31
C GLN A 45 9.42 -7.16 -9.02
N HIS A 46 10.22 -6.71 -8.07
CA HIS A 46 11.33 -7.51 -7.61
C HIS A 46 10.82 -8.78 -6.90
N PRO A 47 11.36 -9.97 -7.20
CA PRO A 47 10.85 -11.23 -6.67
C PRO A 47 10.84 -11.31 -5.14
N GLN A 48 11.80 -10.63 -4.51
CA GLN A 48 12.03 -10.71 -3.06
C GLN A 48 11.01 -9.91 -2.23
N TYR A 49 10.40 -8.87 -2.79
CA TYR A 49 9.44 -8.01 -2.07
C TYR A 49 8.11 -7.83 -2.81
N LYS A 50 7.95 -8.39 -4.03
CA LYS A 50 6.70 -8.41 -4.81
C LYS A 50 5.94 -7.08 -4.81
N GLY A 51 6.67 -5.98 -4.94
CA GLY A 51 6.12 -4.63 -4.93
C GLY A 51 5.75 -4.03 -3.57
N GLU A 52 5.84 -4.77 -2.46
CA GLU A 52 5.57 -4.25 -1.11
C GLU A 52 6.72 -3.42 -0.52
N LYS A 53 7.89 -3.41 -1.18
CA LYS A 53 9.12 -2.71 -0.73
C LYS A 53 9.57 -3.09 0.69
N VAL A 54 9.05 -4.20 1.22
CA VAL A 54 9.41 -4.82 2.49
C VAL A 54 9.80 -6.26 2.18
N ALA A 55 10.96 -6.68 2.66
CA ALA A 55 11.43 -8.06 2.54
C ALA A 55 11.38 -8.73 3.92
N GLN A 56 10.81 -9.92 3.99
CA GLN A 56 10.91 -10.74 5.19
C GLN A 56 12.30 -11.37 5.25
N GLU A 57 13.04 -11.09 6.31
CA GLU A 57 14.38 -11.63 6.54
C GLU A 57 14.41 -12.40 7.86
N LYS A 58 14.86 -13.65 7.82
CA LYS A 58 15.09 -14.46 9.01
C LYS A 58 16.55 -14.31 9.44
N LYS A 59 16.79 -13.59 10.54
CA LYS A 59 18.12 -13.47 11.14
C LYS A 59 18.20 -14.29 12.42
N VAL A 60 19.26 -15.10 12.53
CA VAL A 60 19.67 -15.67 13.80
C VAL A 60 20.57 -14.64 14.46
N LEU A 61 20.17 -14.17 15.64
CA LEU A 61 20.96 -13.27 16.46
C LEU A 61 21.61 -14.10 17.56
N GLU A 62 22.93 -14.23 17.52
CA GLU A 62 23.69 -14.77 18.64
C GLU A 62 23.83 -13.67 19.68
N VAL A 63 23.17 -13.86 20.82
CA VAL A 63 23.23 -12.92 21.94
C VAL A 63 24.12 -13.53 23.01
N VAL A 64 25.25 -12.88 23.26
CA VAL A 64 26.11 -13.20 24.41
C VAL A 64 25.66 -12.33 25.58
N VAL A 65 25.21 -12.97 26.66
CA VAL A 65 24.80 -12.27 27.89
C VAL A 65 25.97 -12.28 28.86
N GLU A 66 26.44 -11.09 29.24
CA GLU A 66 27.48 -10.95 30.25
C GLU A 66 26.91 -11.09 31.67
N LYS A 67 27.75 -11.56 32.60
CA LYS A 67 27.32 -11.78 33.99
C LYS A 67 26.92 -10.45 34.64
N GLY A 68 25.66 -10.34 35.04
CA GLY A 68 25.12 -9.16 35.72
C GLY A 68 24.27 -8.24 34.85
N MET A 69 24.02 -8.60 33.58
CA MET A 69 22.88 -8.08 32.80
C MET A 69 21.55 -8.58 33.34
#